data_AF-A0A7C6HHA8-F1
#
_entry.id   AF-A0A7C6HHA8-F1
#
_cell.length_a   1.000
_cell.length_b   1.000
_cell.length_c   1.000
_cell.angle_alpha   90.00
_cell.angle_beta   90.00
_cell.angle_gamma   90.00
#
_symmetry.space_group_name_H-M   'P 1'
#
loop_
_entity.id
_entity.type
_entity.pdbx_description
1 polymer ?
#
loop_
_entity_poly.entity_id
_entity_poly.type
_entity_poly.pdbx_seq_one_letter_code
_entity_poly.pdbx_strand_id
1 'polypeptide(L)'
;MQSKRVVLVALGVFVAVIVLAIVLVVSILSARKSPNLPFNITVTFGMDVYTQKNFCWYTSEEVEIGYIFYMEDTGDVFDMDKCTKIEAQSEKVVQKYPVDTIVEEKTTELEDRTYMRHRVFVSGLKPGTRYLYRLGEGDNLSDVYTFKTPEQGKDFSFIIVADSQGYKRSDFEHYKRVLDKANDMFGDVDFYIHLGDFVDDGKNFL
;
A
#
# COMPACT_ATOMS: atom_id res chain seq x y z
N MET A 1 -24.05 -44.48 34.19
CA MET A 1 -24.45 -43.79 32.93
C MET A 1 -24.14 -42.29 32.94
N GLN A 2 -24.25 -41.62 34.09
CA GLN A 2 -23.98 -40.18 34.25
C GLN A 2 -22.49 -39.80 34.04
N SER A 3 -21.54 -40.61 34.52
CA SER A 3 -20.09 -40.34 34.41
C SER A 3 -19.58 -40.30 32.96
N LYS A 4 -20.06 -41.20 32.10
CA LYS A 4 -19.67 -41.24 30.68
C LYS A 4 -20.12 -40.00 29.91
N ARG A 5 -21.29 -39.42 30.26
CA ARG A 5 -21.78 -38.17 29.65
C ARG A 5 -20.96 -36.96 30.07
N VAL A 6 -20.56 -36.88 31.34
CA VAL A 6 -19.70 -35.80 31.85
C VAL A 6 -18.32 -35.83 31.19
N VAL A 7 -17.72 -37.03 31.04
CA VAL A 7 -16.43 -37.19 30.34
C VAL A 7 -16.53 -36.80 28.86
N LEU A 8 -17.62 -37.19 28.17
CA LEU A 8 -17.81 -36.84 26.76
C LEU A 8 -17.97 -35.33 26.54
N VAL A 9 -18.72 -34.65 27.42
CA VAL A 9 -18.90 -33.19 27.38
C VAL A 9 -17.58 -32.48 27.70
N ALA A 10 -16.84 -32.92 28.71
CA ALA A 10 -15.53 -32.35 29.04
C ALA A 10 -14.53 -32.52 27.89
N LEU A 11 -14.51 -33.68 27.22
CA LEU A 11 -13.68 -33.92 26.05
C LEU A 11 -14.09 -33.03 24.86
N GLY A 12 -15.39 -32.86 24.62
CA GLY A 12 -15.91 -31.97 23.58
C GLY A 12 -15.53 -30.50 23.81
N VAL A 13 -15.65 -30.01 25.05
CA VAL A 13 -15.22 -28.65 25.43
C VAL A 13 -13.71 -28.50 25.27
N PHE A 14 -12.93 -29.50 25.69
CA PHE A 14 -11.46 -29.46 25.55
C PHE A 14 -11.02 -29.40 24.08
N VAL A 15 -11.63 -30.21 23.21
CA VAL A 15 -11.36 -30.17 21.75
C VAL A 15 -11.77 -28.82 21.16
N ALA A 16 -12.92 -28.27 21.55
CA ALA A 16 -13.37 -26.97 21.06
C ALA A 16 -12.40 -25.83 21.44
N VAL A 17 -11.87 -25.84 22.67
CA VAL A 17 -10.86 -24.86 23.12
C VAL A 17 -9.57 -24.98 22.32
N ILE A 18 -9.09 -26.19 22.05
CA ILE A 18 -7.89 -26.41 21.22
C ILE A 18 -8.11 -25.91 19.80
N VAL A 19 -9.25 -26.23 19.17
CA VAL A 19 -9.57 -25.77 17.82
C VAL A 19 -9.63 -24.24 17.79
N LEU A 20 -10.27 -23.60 18.78
CA LEU A 20 -10.33 -22.15 18.87
C LEU A 20 -8.94 -21.52 19.03
N ALA A 21 -8.07 -22.12 19.85
CA ALA A 21 -6.69 -21.67 20.02
C ALA A 21 -5.87 -21.82 18.74
N ILE A 22 -6.01 -22.93 18.01
CA ILE A 22 -5.35 -23.14 16.71
C ILE A 22 -5.84 -22.10 15.69
N VAL A 23 -7.16 -21.88 15.60
CA VAL A 23 -7.73 -20.87 14.70
C VAL A 23 -7.19 -19.48 15.05
N LEU A 24 -7.14 -19.12 16.34
CA LEU A 24 -6.59 -17.85 16.79
C LEU A 24 -5.11 -17.70 16.40
N VAL A 25 -4.29 -18.74 16.64
CA VAL A 25 -2.87 -18.73 16.27
C VAL A 25 -2.69 -18.63 14.75
N VAL A 26 -3.46 -19.38 13.96
CA VAL A 26 -3.42 -19.30 12.49
C VAL A 26 -3.86 -17.93 11.99
N SER A 27 -4.91 -17.34 12.57
CA SER A 27 -5.35 -15.98 12.22
C SER A 27 -4.27 -14.94 12.56
N ILE A 28 -3.61 -15.05 13.71
CA ILE A 28 -2.50 -14.15 14.10
C ILE A 28 -1.32 -14.31 13.13
N LEU A 29 -0.94 -15.54 12.77
CA LEU A 29 0.14 -15.80 11.83
C LEU A 29 -0.20 -15.29 10.41
N SER A 30 -1.45 -15.47 9.98
CA SER A 30 -1.92 -14.95 8.69
C SER A 30 -1.94 -13.42 8.68
N ALA A 31 -2.30 -12.77 9.78
CA ALA A 31 -2.26 -11.31 9.91
C ALA A 31 -0.83 -10.75 9.88
N ARG A 32 0.18 -11.56 10.23
CA ARG A 32 1.60 -11.19 10.13
C ARG A 32 2.17 -11.32 8.73
N LYS A 33 1.53 -12.06 7.83
CA LYS A 33 2.01 -12.23 6.45
C LYS A 33 1.69 -10.97 5.65
N SER A 34 2.73 -10.40 5.03
CA SER A 34 2.59 -9.27 4.11
C SER A 34 1.63 -9.63 2.96
N PRO A 35 0.78 -8.69 2.51
CA PRO A 35 -0.17 -8.97 1.44
C PRO A 35 0.55 -9.20 0.11
N ASN A 36 0.05 -10.13 -0.69
CA ASN A 36 0.52 -10.31 -2.07
C ASN A 36 0.00 -9.19 -2.98
N LEU A 37 -1.07 -8.50 -2.58
CA LEU A 37 -1.59 -7.32 -3.25
C LEU A 37 -0.62 -6.13 -3.11
N PRO A 38 -0.46 -5.30 -4.15
CA PRO A 38 0.29 -4.06 -4.07
C PRO A 38 -0.18 -3.15 -2.93
N PHE A 39 0.75 -2.63 -2.14
CA PHE A 39 0.49 -1.65 -1.09
C PHE A 39 1.61 -0.60 -1.03
N ASN A 40 1.38 0.47 -0.25
CA ASN A 40 2.25 1.65 -0.16
C ASN A 40 2.63 2.21 -1.56
N ILE A 41 1.62 2.26 -2.44
CA ILE A 41 1.77 2.70 -3.82
C ILE A 41 2.07 4.20 -3.83
N THR A 42 3.19 4.56 -4.46
CA THR A 42 3.63 5.95 -4.60
C THR A 42 3.88 6.26 -6.07
N VAL A 43 3.42 7.42 -6.51
CA VAL A 43 3.60 7.93 -7.87
C VAL A 43 4.29 9.28 -7.81
N THR A 44 5.35 9.47 -8.59
CA THR A 44 6.08 10.73 -8.68
C THR A 44 6.37 11.10 -10.13
N PHE A 45 6.81 12.34 -10.35
CA PHE A 45 7.25 12.78 -11.67
C PHE A 45 8.50 12.02 -12.12
N GLY A 46 8.60 11.80 -13.44
CA GLY A 46 9.89 11.49 -14.07
C GLY A 46 10.75 12.74 -14.26
N MET A 47 11.88 12.60 -14.95
CA MET A 47 12.74 13.74 -15.29
C MET A 47 12.03 14.73 -16.21
N ASP A 48 11.25 14.21 -17.17
CA ASP A 48 10.32 15.00 -17.98
C ASP A 48 8.90 14.83 -17.43
N VAL A 49 8.40 15.88 -16.77
CA VAL A 49 7.07 15.89 -16.15
C VAL A 49 5.93 15.65 -17.14
N TYR A 50 6.11 15.98 -18.43
CA TYR A 50 5.07 15.89 -19.46
C TYR A 50 4.91 14.50 -20.04
N THR A 51 5.98 13.70 -20.03
CA THR A 51 6.01 12.41 -20.74
C THR A 51 6.43 11.24 -19.87
N GLN A 52 6.73 11.47 -18.58
CA GLN A 52 7.28 10.45 -17.69
C GLN A 52 6.64 10.45 -16.29
N LYS A 53 6.50 9.24 -15.73
CA LYS A 53 6.08 8.98 -14.34
C LYS A 53 6.91 7.85 -13.74
N ASN A 54 7.13 7.94 -12.44
CA ASN A 54 7.75 6.88 -11.64
C ASN A 54 6.70 6.28 -10.72
N PHE A 55 6.71 4.95 -10.58
CA PHE A 55 5.86 4.23 -9.64
C PHE A 55 6.72 3.36 -8.73
N CYS A 56 6.33 3.29 -7.47
CA CYS A 56 6.93 2.42 -6.47
C CYS A 56 5.81 1.77 -5.65
N TRP A 57 5.91 0.47 -5.41
CA TRP A 57 4.99 -0.24 -4.53
C TRP A 57 5.67 -1.44 -3.88
N TYR A 58 4.99 -2.02 -2.93
CA TYR A 58 5.46 -3.16 -2.17
C TYR A 58 4.45 -4.31 -2.27
N THR A 59 4.96 -5.53 -2.15
CA THR A 59 4.19 -6.77 -2.03
C THR A 59 4.91 -7.67 -1.01
N SER A 60 4.34 -8.83 -0.70
CA SER A 60 5.04 -9.87 0.04
C SER A 60 6.30 -10.32 -0.70
N GLU A 61 7.25 -10.91 0.02
CA GLU A 61 8.47 -11.45 -0.59
C GLU A 61 8.24 -12.63 -1.54
N GLU A 62 7.01 -13.16 -1.62
CA GLU A 62 6.62 -14.25 -2.53
C GLU A 62 6.36 -13.76 -3.96
N VAL A 63 6.08 -12.46 -4.13
CA VAL A 63 5.80 -11.86 -5.43
C VAL A 63 7.09 -11.29 -5.99
N GLU A 64 7.90 -12.15 -6.63
CA GLU A 64 9.25 -11.78 -7.11
C GLU A 64 9.26 -10.82 -8.30
N ILE A 65 8.17 -10.79 -9.06
CA ILE A 65 8.00 -9.96 -10.27
C ILE A 65 6.75 -9.12 -10.09
N GLY A 66 6.77 -7.90 -10.60
CA GLY A 66 5.59 -7.05 -10.64
C GLY A 66 5.51 -6.29 -11.96
N TYR A 67 4.28 -5.99 -12.38
CA TYR A 67 4.02 -5.21 -13.58
C TYR A 67 3.22 -3.95 -13.27
N ILE A 68 3.40 -2.93 -14.10
CA ILE A 68 2.40 -1.91 -14.33
C ILE A 68 1.66 -2.20 -15.63
N PHE A 69 0.34 -2.01 -15.59
CA PHE A 69 -0.55 -2.03 -16.73
C PHE A 69 -1.17 -0.64 -16.82
N TYR A 70 -1.06 0.04 -17.96
CA TYR A 70 -1.67 1.35 -18.11
C TYR A 70 -2.22 1.59 -19.51
N MET A 71 -3.25 2.44 -19.61
CA MET A 71 -3.88 2.84 -20.86
C MET A 71 -4.39 4.28 -20.77
N GLU A 72 -4.55 4.94 -21.90
CA GLU A 72 -5.19 6.25 -21.97
C GLU A 72 -6.65 6.14 -21.47
N ASP A 73 -7.08 7.10 -20.67
CA ASP A 73 -8.46 7.18 -20.18
C ASP A 73 -9.34 7.87 -21.24
N THR A 74 -9.98 7.06 -22.07
CA THR A 74 -10.94 7.50 -23.10
C THR A 74 -12.39 7.49 -22.60
N GLY A 75 -12.62 7.31 -21.28
CA GLY A 75 -13.95 7.11 -20.69
C GLY A 75 -14.41 5.65 -20.69
N ASP A 76 -13.54 4.71 -21.09
CA ASP A 76 -13.80 3.28 -21.09
C ASP A 76 -13.40 2.61 -19.76
N VAL A 77 -13.92 1.40 -19.51
CA VAL A 77 -13.45 0.54 -18.41
C VAL A 77 -12.04 0.04 -18.71
N PHE A 78 -11.21 -0.11 -17.67
CA PHE A 78 -9.87 -0.66 -17.80
C PHE A 78 -9.88 -2.02 -18.52
N ASP A 79 -9.10 -2.12 -19.60
CA ASP A 79 -9.04 -3.28 -20.48
C ASP A 79 -7.61 -3.82 -20.52
N MET A 80 -7.42 -5.03 -19.98
CA MET A 80 -6.11 -5.69 -19.91
C MET A 80 -5.54 -5.99 -21.30
N ASP A 81 -6.38 -6.14 -22.33
CA ASP A 81 -5.93 -6.46 -23.70
C ASP A 81 -5.49 -5.20 -24.47
N LYS A 82 -5.87 -4.01 -24.02
CA LYS A 82 -5.52 -2.72 -24.64
C LYS A 82 -4.44 -1.95 -23.88
N CYS A 83 -4.08 -2.43 -22.70
CA CYS A 83 -3.09 -1.75 -21.88
C CYS A 83 -1.65 -2.00 -22.35
N THR A 84 -0.77 -1.08 -22.03
CA THR A 84 0.67 -1.27 -22.09
C THR A 84 1.13 -1.93 -20.79
N LYS A 85 1.85 -3.05 -20.91
CA LYS A 85 2.45 -3.80 -19.80
C LYS A 85 3.95 -3.50 -19.72
N ILE A 86 4.44 -3.09 -18.55
CA ILE A 86 5.87 -2.89 -18.29
C ILE A 86 6.26 -3.64 -17.02
N GLU A 87 7.34 -4.41 -17.09
CA GLU A 87 7.94 -5.07 -15.93
C GLU A 87 8.63 -4.07 -15.01
N ALA A 88 8.40 -4.19 -13.71
CA ALA A 88 9.08 -3.41 -12.71
C ALA A 88 10.42 -4.03 -12.34
N GLN A 89 11.40 -3.18 -12.04
CA GLN A 89 12.58 -3.60 -11.31
C GLN A 89 12.17 -3.98 -9.89
N SER A 90 12.39 -5.24 -9.54
CA SER A 90 11.99 -5.83 -8.26
C SER A 90 13.21 -6.14 -7.41
N GLU A 91 13.17 -5.80 -6.13
CA GLU A 91 14.24 -6.10 -5.18
C GLU A 91 13.69 -6.45 -3.79
N LYS A 92 14.28 -7.46 -3.17
CA LYS A 92 13.94 -7.84 -1.79
C LYS A 92 14.51 -6.78 -0.83
N VAL A 93 13.66 -6.25 0.04
CA VAL A 93 14.04 -5.24 1.03
C VAL A 93 13.60 -5.67 2.42
N VAL A 94 14.41 -5.32 3.42
CA VAL A 94 14.05 -5.46 4.83
C VAL A 94 13.64 -4.09 5.35
N GLN A 95 12.44 -4.02 5.89
CA GLN A 95 11.86 -2.82 6.48
C GLN A 95 11.54 -3.10 7.94
N LYS A 96 11.59 -2.06 8.77
CA LYS A 96 11.34 -2.19 10.21
C LYS A 96 9.94 -1.67 10.53
N TYR A 97 9.17 -2.46 11.28
CA TYR A 97 7.81 -2.12 11.70
C TYR A 97 7.72 -2.14 13.22
N PRO A 98 6.91 -1.27 13.85
CA PRO A 98 6.63 -1.39 15.26
C PRO A 98 5.99 -2.73 15.55
N VAL A 99 6.44 -3.37 16.62
CA VAL A 99 5.83 -4.61 17.08
C VAL A 99 4.40 -4.30 17.50
N ASP A 100 3.42 -4.96 16.89
CA ASP A 100 2.02 -4.86 17.32
C ASP A 100 1.88 -5.53 18.71
N THR A 101 1.99 -4.74 19.78
CA THR A 101 1.71 -5.20 21.14
C THR A 101 0.23 -5.05 21.45
N ILE A 102 -0.34 -6.04 22.16
CA ILE A 102 -1.74 -6.00 22.66
C ILE A 102 -1.97 -4.83 23.64
N VAL A 103 -0.89 -4.25 24.16
CA VAL A 103 -0.90 -3.08 25.03
C VAL A 103 -0.68 -1.84 24.17
N GLU A 104 -1.61 -0.87 24.23
CA GLU A 104 -1.57 0.43 23.53
C GLU A 104 -0.41 1.36 23.99
N GLU A 105 0.57 0.83 24.71
CA GLU A 105 1.77 1.57 25.08
C GLU A 105 2.73 1.67 23.90
N LYS A 106 3.44 2.80 23.85
CA LYS A 106 4.46 3.09 22.84
C LYS A 106 5.59 2.07 22.96
N THR A 107 5.53 0.97 22.22
CA THR A 107 6.70 0.10 22.08
C THR A 107 7.69 0.78 21.16
N THR A 108 8.94 0.96 21.61
CA THR A 108 10.03 1.43 20.75
C THR A 108 10.67 0.30 19.94
N GLU A 109 10.18 -0.93 20.11
CA GLU A 109 10.73 -2.11 19.47
C GLU A 109 10.25 -2.19 18.02
N LEU A 110 11.22 -2.39 17.13
CA LEU A 110 11.00 -2.59 15.71
C LEU A 110 11.36 -4.03 15.35
N GLU A 111 10.49 -4.69 14.61
CA GLU A 111 10.76 -5.99 13.99
C GLU A 111 11.09 -5.84 12.51
N ASP A 112 12.01 -6.68 12.03
CA ASP A 112 12.34 -6.76 10.62
C ASP A 112 11.26 -7.53 9.87
N ARG A 113 10.73 -6.92 8.82
CA ARG A 113 9.80 -7.53 7.87
C ARG A 113 10.39 -7.45 6.47
N THR A 114 10.28 -8.54 5.73
CA THR A 114 10.81 -8.64 4.37
C THR A 114 9.71 -8.46 3.34
N TYR A 115 10.00 -7.68 2.31
CA TYR A 115 9.09 -7.35 1.22
C TYR A 115 9.78 -7.44 -0.12
N MET A 116 8.99 -7.52 -1.19
CA MET A 116 9.46 -7.15 -2.51
C MET A 116 9.09 -5.70 -2.78
N ARG A 117 10.08 -4.88 -3.12
CA ARG A 117 9.87 -3.52 -3.63
C ARG A 117 9.95 -3.54 -5.14
N HIS A 118 8.92 -3.00 -5.79
CA HIS A 118 8.84 -2.89 -7.24
C HIS A 118 8.93 -1.42 -7.64
N ARG A 119 9.74 -1.12 -8.65
CA ARG A 119 9.89 0.22 -9.21
C ARG A 119 9.82 0.18 -10.72
N VAL A 120 9.05 1.08 -11.30
CA VAL A 120 8.95 1.21 -12.76
C VAL A 120 8.98 2.67 -13.18
N PHE A 121 9.76 2.91 -14.23
CA PHE A 121 9.81 4.18 -14.94
C PHE A 121 8.98 4.04 -16.21
N VAL A 122 7.92 4.84 -16.31
CA VAL A 122 7.07 4.91 -17.49
C VAL A 122 7.44 6.16 -18.28
N SER A 123 7.68 5.99 -19.57
CA SER A 123 8.02 7.05 -20.51
C SER A 123 7.16 6.96 -21.76
N GLY A 124 7.23 7.99 -22.62
CA GLY A 124 6.44 8.05 -23.86
C GLY A 124 4.97 8.38 -23.61
N LEU A 125 4.62 8.92 -22.44
CA LEU A 125 3.29 9.41 -22.15
C LEU A 125 3.02 10.67 -22.96
N LYS A 126 1.76 10.88 -23.36
CA LYS A 126 1.32 12.09 -24.05
C LYS A 126 1.09 13.20 -23.03
N PRO A 127 1.51 14.45 -23.29
CA PRO A 127 1.14 15.59 -22.45
C PRO A 127 -0.38 15.79 -22.35
N GLY A 128 -0.85 16.37 -21.26
CA GLY A 128 -2.27 16.71 -21.03
C GLY A 128 -3.23 15.51 -21.00
N THR A 129 -2.71 14.30 -20.84
CA THR A 129 -3.47 13.06 -21.01
C THR A 129 -3.69 12.37 -19.67
N ARG A 130 -4.92 11.91 -19.44
CA ARG A 130 -5.29 11.09 -18.28
C ARG A 130 -5.10 9.63 -18.64
N TYR A 131 -4.59 8.86 -17.68
CA TYR A 131 -4.31 7.44 -17.82
C TYR A 131 -4.97 6.67 -16.69
N LEU A 132 -5.46 5.47 -17.00
CA LEU A 132 -5.81 4.45 -16.03
C LEU A 132 -4.60 3.53 -15.82
N TYR A 133 -4.37 3.06 -14.60
CA TYR A 133 -3.32 2.08 -14.33
C TYR A 133 -3.69 1.07 -13.24
N ARG A 134 -3.07 -0.11 -13.31
CA ARG A 134 -3.06 -1.16 -12.29
C ARG A 134 -1.65 -1.63 -12.06
N LEU A 135 -1.38 -2.12 -10.85
CA LEU A 135 -0.11 -2.71 -10.45
C LEU A 135 -0.33 -4.15 -10.03
N GLY A 136 0.69 -4.99 -10.15
CA GLY A 136 0.70 -6.33 -9.55
C GLY A 136 1.08 -7.45 -10.52
N GLU A 137 0.74 -8.68 -10.12
CA GLU A 137 1.14 -9.92 -10.78
C GLU A 137 0.01 -10.96 -10.69
N GLY A 138 -0.32 -11.60 -11.81
CA GLY A 138 -1.37 -12.63 -11.88
C GLY A 138 -2.71 -12.14 -11.31
N ASP A 139 -3.23 -12.85 -10.30
CA ASP A 139 -4.48 -12.51 -9.62
C ASP A 139 -4.29 -11.43 -8.53
N ASN A 140 -3.06 -11.07 -8.19
CA ASN A 140 -2.74 -10.06 -7.16
C ASN A 140 -2.62 -8.67 -7.77
N LEU A 141 -3.73 -8.16 -8.30
CA LEU A 141 -3.79 -6.84 -8.95
C LEU A 141 -4.40 -5.80 -8.02
N SER A 142 -3.84 -4.58 -8.04
CA SER A 142 -4.42 -3.43 -7.36
C SER A 142 -5.79 -3.04 -7.93
N ASP A 143 -6.47 -2.11 -7.26
CA ASP A 143 -7.57 -1.36 -7.89
C ASP A 143 -7.09 -0.62 -9.14
N VAL A 144 -8.03 -0.15 -9.94
CA VAL A 144 -7.75 0.77 -11.05
C VAL A 144 -7.58 2.17 -10.48
N TYR A 145 -6.40 2.74 -10.69
CA TYR A 145 -6.08 4.10 -10.31
C TYR A 145 -5.88 4.97 -11.55
N THR A 146 -5.75 6.28 -11.34
CA THR A 146 -5.56 7.22 -12.43
C THR A 146 -4.43 8.19 -12.15
N PHE A 147 -3.77 8.67 -13.21
CA PHE A 147 -2.88 9.82 -13.15
C PHE A 147 -3.05 10.68 -14.39
N LYS A 148 -2.59 11.94 -14.33
CA LYS A 148 -2.61 12.86 -15.46
C LYS A 148 -1.22 13.43 -15.70
N THR A 149 -0.84 13.53 -16.97
CA THR A 149 0.34 14.31 -17.39
C THR A 149 -0.05 15.79 -17.55
N PRO A 150 0.82 16.73 -17.17
CA PRO A 150 0.57 18.14 -17.37
C PRO A 150 0.48 18.46 -18.88
N GLU A 151 -0.31 19.48 -19.21
CA GLU A 151 -0.35 20.07 -20.55
C GLU A 151 0.60 21.27 -20.58
N GLN A 152 1.32 21.45 -21.69
CA GLN A 152 2.26 22.57 -21.82
C GLN A 152 1.53 23.91 -21.82
N GLY A 153 2.05 24.87 -21.07
CA GLY A 153 1.51 26.23 -21.02
C GLY A 153 0.17 26.36 -20.27
N LYS A 154 -0.21 25.33 -19.49
CA LYS A 154 -1.34 25.41 -18.56
C LYS A 154 -0.88 25.71 -17.14
N ASP A 155 -1.74 26.38 -16.40
CA ASP A 155 -1.58 26.56 -14.97
C ASP A 155 -1.69 25.22 -14.25
N PHE A 156 -1.07 25.14 -13.08
CA PHE A 156 -1.12 23.98 -12.20
C PHE A 156 -1.39 24.41 -10.76
N SER A 157 -1.91 23.47 -9.98
CA SER A 157 -2.26 23.62 -8.58
C SER A 157 -1.55 22.56 -7.76
N PHE A 158 -1.14 22.92 -6.55
CA PHE A 158 -0.48 21.98 -5.65
C PHE A 158 -0.73 22.34 -4.20
N ILE A 159 -0.64 21.34 -3.33
CA ILE A 159 -0.68 21.52 -1.88
C ILE A 159 0.73 21.28 -1.34
N ILE A 160 1.21 22.18 -0.50
CA ILE A 160 2.44 21.98 0.27
C ILE A 160 2.07 21.47 1.66
N VAL A 161 2.75 20.41 2.08
CA VAL A 161 2.66 19.79 3.40
C VAL A 161 4.06 19.52 3.95
N ALA A 162 4.16 19.30 5.24
CA ALA A 162 5.39 18.96 5.93
C ALA A 162 5.04 18.27 7.24
N ASP A 163 6.04 17.67 7.90
CA ASP A 163 5.93 17.23 9.29
C ASP A 163 4.79 16.23 9.52
N SER A 164 4.59 15.30 8.57
CA SER A 164 3.65 14.19 8.74
C SER A 164 4.11 13.15 9.76
N GLN A 165 5.35 13.28 10.21
CA GLN A 165 6.02 12.40 11.15
C GLN A 165 5.10 11.92 12.28
N GLY A 166 5.17 10.62 12.51
CA GLY A 166 4.43 9.93 13.54
C GLY A 166 5.11 8.60 13.87
N TYR A 167 4.67 8.00 14.97
CA TYR A 167 5.25 6.77 15.48
C TYR A 167 4.31 5.57 15.28
N LYS A 168 3.01 5.80 15.46
CA LYS A 168 1.96 4.78 15.37
C LYS A 168 0.90 5.18 14.35
N ARG A 169 0.11 4.19 13.92
CA ARG A 169 -0.99 4.37 12.96
C ARG A 169 -1.89 5.57 13.29
N SER A 170 -2.26 5.77 14.56
CA SER A 170 -3.14 6.88 14.94
C SER A 170 -2.56 8.26 14.61
N ASP A 171 -1.23 8.40 14.59
CA ASP A 171 -0.57 9.67 14.29
C ASP A 171 -0.72 9.97 12.79
N PHE A 172 -0.48 8.97 11.93
CA PHE A 172 -0.72 9.06 10.49
C PHE A 172 -2.21 9.22 10.14
N GLU A 173 -3.13 8.68 10.95
CA GLU A 173 -4.57 8.96 10.81
C GLU A 173 -4.92 10.42 11.11
N HIS A 174 -4.21 11.09 12.02
CA HIS A 174 -4.36 12.54 12.22
C HIS A 174 -3.89 13.31 10.98
N TYR A 175 -2.70 12.97 10.47
CA TYR A 175 -2.16 13.59 9.26
C TYR A 175 -3.07 13.37 8.04
N LYS A 176 -3.63 12.17 7.88
CA LYS A 176 -4.63 11.88 6.84
C LYS A 176 -5.81 12.85 6.89
N ARG A 177 -6.33 13.17 8.08
CA ARG A 177 -7.45 14.13 8.21
C ARG A 177 -7.07 15.55 7.77
N VAL A 178 -5.80 15.93 7.90
CA VAL A 178 -5.30 17.21 7.36
C VAL A 178 -5.35 17.19 5.83
N LEU A 179 -4.87 16.10 5.20
CA LEU A 179 -4.94 15.92 3.75
C LEU A 179 -6.38 15.88 3.24
N ASP A 180 -7.25 15.11 3.90
CA ASP A 180 -8.68 15.02 3.54
C ASP A 180 -9.32 16.42 3.60
N LYS A 181 -9.02 17.20 4.64
CA LYS A 181 -9.57 18.55 4.78
C LYS A 181 -9.03 19.51 3.72
N ALA A 182 -7.76 19.39 3.35
CA ALA A 182 -7.18 20.18 2.27
C ALA A 182 -7.87 19.85 0.93
N ASN A 183 -8.14 18.57 0.68
CA ASN A 183 -8.84 18.12 -0.53
C ASN A 183 -10.28 18.61 -0.57
N ASP A 184 -11.00 18.57 0.55
CA ASP A 184 -12.34 19.13 0.66
C ASP A 184 -12.38 20.64 0.37
N MET A 185 -11.32 21.37 0.72
CA MET A 185 -11.24 22.82 0.58
C MET A 185 -10.80 23.27 -0.81
N PHE A 186 -9.85 22.56 -1.42
CA PHE A 186 -9.19 22.99 -2.66
C PHE A 186 -9.56 22.13 -3.87
N GLY A 187 -10.26 21.01 -3.66
CA GLY A 187 -10.61 20.06 -4.71
C GLY A 187 -9.42 19.18 -5.14
N ASP A 188 -9.52 18.66 -6.36
CA ASP A 188 -8.50 17.83 -6.98
C ASP A 188 -7.34 18.71 -7.46
N VAL A 189 -6.21 18.68 -6.72
CA VAL A 189 -4.99 19.40 -7.09
C VAL A 189 -4.07 18.52 -7.94
N ASP A 190 -3.19 19.13 -8.74
CA ASP A 190 -2.37 18.37 -9.68
C ASP A 190 -1.29 17.52 -8.99
N PHE A 191 -0.76 17.99 -7.85
CA PHE A 191 0.22 17.23 -7.05
C PHE A 191 0.39 17.80 -5.63
N TYR A 192 1.10 17.05 -4.79
CA TYR A 192 1.52 17.48 -3.46
C TYR A 192 3.04 17.65 -3.43
N ILE A 193 3.50 18.61 -2.64
CA ILE A 193 4.90 18.76 -2.26
C ILE A 193 4.99 18.52 -0.76
N HIS A 194 5.79 17.54 -0.35
CA HIS A 194 6.10 17.31 1.06
C HIS A 194 7.51 17.83 1.38
N LEU A 195 7.65 18.74 2.34
CA LEU A 195 8.91 19.46 2.58
C LEU A 195 9.92 18.73 3.47
N GLY A 196 9.55 17.60 4.08
CA GLY A 196 10.43 16.84 4.96
C GLY A 196 9.70 16.34 6.19
N ASP A 197 10.40 15.57 7.03
CA ASP A 197 9.87 14.97 8.26
C ASP A 197 8.64 14.08 8.01
N PHE A 198 8.85 13.04 7.20
CA PHE A 198 7.82 12.04 6.88
C PHE A 198 7.53 11.08 8.05
N VAL A 199 8.57 10.70 8.81
CA VAL A 199 8.50 9.70 9.88
C VAL A 199 9.38 10.13 11.05
N ASP A 200 8.98 9.80 12.28
CA ASP A 200 9.77 10.09 13.50
C ASP A 200 11.05 9.25 13.57
N ASP A 201 11.01 8.03 13.01
CA ASP A 201 12.15 7.13 12.91
C ASP A 201 12.25 6.64 11.47
N GLY A 202 13.32 7.01 10.76
CA GLY A 202 13.57 6.58 9.38
C GLY A 202 13.72 5.06 9.20
N LYS A 203 13.80 4.31 10.30
CA LYS A 203 13.70 2.84 10.28
C LYS A 203 12.25 2.37 10.23
N ASN A 204 11.31 3.13 10.81
CA ASN A 204 9.91 2.77 10.84
C ASN A 204 9.28 2.95 9.45
N PHE A 205 8.80 1.85 8.89
CA PHE A 205 8.22 1.77 7.55
C PHE A 205 6.67 1.76 7.55
N LEU A 206 6.05 2.10 8.68
CA LEU A 206 4.60 2.32 8.76
C LEU A 206 4.09 3.35 7.74
#